data_AF-A0A961L6Z6-F1
#
_entry.id   AF-A0A961L6Z6-F1
#
_cell.length_a   1.000
_cell.length_b   1.000
_cell.length_c   1.000
_cell.angle_alpha   90.00
_cell.angle_beta   90.00
_cell.angle_gamma   90.00
#
_symmetry.space_group_name_H-M   'P 1'
#
loop_
_entity.id
_entity.type
_entity.pdbx_description
1 polymer ?
#
loop_
_entity_poly.entity_id
_entity_poly.type
_entity_poly.pdbx_seq_one_letter_code
_entity_poly.pdbx_strand_id
1 'polypeptide(L)'
;GWLTGQDWPTSLEFANACGAFAVSRHGCTPAYPSLTELDFFLGRGVVRPDLRNDAALEQVHWATNRGREHGGDWSEMRVFAFDHRLQLEEMEGASPAKIGAFKALCLRAALDVADGRAGYGILCDNRLGREALHAASGSGLWIGRPCEWPGSRPLALEPELGSDYGGLHEWAREDVVKVLCFCHPDDAPDLRAEQEATVKRLWEASRRNRLEFLLEIIPSKVGPVDDATTA
;
A
#
# COMPACT_ATOMS: atom_id res chain seq x y z
N GLY A 1 28.69 9.12 -9.02
CA GLY A 1 29.63 10.22 -9.27
C GLY A 1 31.01 9.66 -9.49
N TRP A 2 31.91 9.81 -8.53
CA TRP A 2 33.31 9.39 -8.68
C TRP A 2 33.49 7.90 -9.01
N LEU A 3 32.79 7.02 -8.30
CA LEU A 3 32.80 5.56 -8.56
C LEU A 3 32.26 5.18 -9.95
N THR A 4 31.48 6.06 -10.58
CA THR A 4 30.92 5.86 -11.92
C THR A 4 31.67 6.67 -12.98
N GLY A 5 32.88 7.14 -12.69
CA GLY A 5 33.76 7.84 -13.64
C GLY A 5 33.38 9.29 -13.97
N GLN A 6 32.49 9.91 -13.20
CA GLN A 6 32.15 11.33 -13.39
C GLN A 6 33.30 12.23 -12.92
N ASP A 7 33.40 13.43 -13.49
CA ASP A 7 34.40 14.41 -13.09
C ASP A 7 34.16 14.96 -11.67
N TRP A 8 35.12 15.75 -11.17
CA TRP A 8 35.03 16.32 -9.82
C TRP A 8 33.82 17.26 -9.65
N PRO A 9 33.55 18.23 -10.54
CA PRO A 9 32.38 19.08 -10.45
C PRO A 9 31.05 18.30 -10.34
N THR A 10 30.79 17.35 -11.24
CA THR A 10 29.55 16.56 -11.23
C THR A 10 29.47 15.66 -10.00
N SER A 11 30.59 15.07 -9.58
CA SER A 11 30.63 14.27 -8.36
C SER A 11 30.30 15.08 -7.10
N LEU A 12 30.78 16.32 -7.02
CA LEU A 12 30.50 17.24 -5.92
C LEU A 12 29.06 17.77 -5.96
N GLU A 13 28.50 18.01 -7.16
CA GLU A 13 27.09 18.37 -7.33
C GLU A 13 26.18 17.29 -6.75
N PHE A 14 26.41 16.02 -7.09
CA PHE A 14 25.65 14.90 -6.56
C PHE A 14 25.82 14.78 -5.03
N ALA A 15 27.04 14.95 -4.52
CA ALA A 15 27.30 14.89 -3.09
C ALA A 15 26.56 16.00 -2.32
N ASN A 16 26.57 17.22 -2.84
CA ASN A 16 25.87 18.37 -2.25
C ASN A 16 24.34 18.18 -2.27
N ALA A 17 23.79 17.70 -3.39
CA ALA A 17 22.36 17.40 -3.50
C ALA A 17 21.94 16.32 -2.51
N CYS A 18 22.67 15.20 -2.42
CA CYS A 18 22.43 14.17 -1.41
C CYS A 18 22.50 14.71 0.03
N GLY A 19 23.44 15.62 0.30
CA GLY A 19 23.53 16.33 1.58
C GLY A 19 22.29 17.19 1.87
N ALA A 20 21.77 17.90 0.87
CA ALA A 20 20.54 18.68 1.00
C ALA A 20 19.33 17.82 1.35
N PHE A 21 19.18 16.64 0.74
CA PHE A 21 18.14 15.68 1.09
C PHE A 21 18.24 15.22 2.55
N ALA A 22 19.42 14.77 2.97
CA ALA A 22 19.64 14.26 4.33
C ALA A 22 19.31 15.31 5.40
N VAL A 23 19.79 16.55 5.20
CA VAL A 23 19.51 17.66 6.12
C VAL A 23 18.03 18.03 6.13
N SER A 24 17.41 18.13 4.95
CA SER A 24 16.03 18.60 4.84
C SER A 24 15.00 17.59 5.39
N ARG A 25 15.26 16.29 5.26
CA ARG A 25 14.38 15.23 5.76
C ARG A 25 14.63 14.81 7.20
N HIS A 26 15.62 15.41 7.86
CA HIS A 26 16.02 15.04 9.23
C HIS A 26 16.30 13.54 9.39
N GLY A 27 16.90 12.93 8.37
CA GLY A 27 17.20 11.50 8.33
C GLY A 27 18.64 11.22 7.94
N CYS A 28 19.10 10.02 8.27
CA CYS A 28 20.39 9.50 7.81
C CYS A 28 20.20 8.70 6.52
N THR A 29 20.63 7.44 6.50
CA THR A 29 20.53 6.52 5.35
C THR A 29 19.15 6.47 4.67
N PRO A 30 17.99 6.47 5.38
CA PRO A 30 16.69 6.39 4.72
C PRO A 30 16.33 7.65 3.92
N ALA A 31 16.93 8.80 4.23
CA ALA A 31 16.64 10.06 3.58
C ALA A 31 17.41 10.25 2.26
N TYR A 32 18.42 9.42 1.99
CA TYR A 32 19.22 9.53 0.77
C TYR A 32 18.38 9.20 -0.46
N PRO A 33 18.54 9.98 -1.54
CA PRO A 33 17.72 9.81 -2.72
C PRO A 33 18.08 8.54 -3.49
N SER A 34 17.12 8.06 -4.29
CA SER A 34 17.45 7.17 -5.40
C SER A 34 18.15 7.97 -6.52
N LEU A 35 18.75 7.28 -7.50
CA LEU A 35 19.32 7.96 -8.67
C LEU A 35 18.24 8.74 -9.43
N THR A 36 17.08 8.12 -9.66
CA THR A 36 15.93 8.76 -10.33
C THR A 36 15.45 10.00 -9.58
N GLU A 37 15.41 9.96 -8.25
CA GLU A 37 15.05 11.12 -7.44
C GLU A 37 16.09 12.24 -7.51
N LEU A 38 17.38 11.89 -7.50
CA LEU A 38 18.47 12.84 -7.65
C LEU A 38 18.42 13.53 -9.02
N ASP A 39 18.24 12.76 -10.10
CA ASP A 39 18.12 13.28 -11.46
C ASP A 39 16.90 14.21 -11.60
N PHE A 40 15.77 13.81 -11.01
CA PHE A 40 14.56 14.63 -10.97
C PHE A 40 14.80 15.96 -10.25
N PHE A 41 15.47 15.93 -9.09
CA PHE A 41 15.78 17.13 -8.31
C PHE A 41 16.74 18.07 -9.04
N LEU A 42 17.81 17.54 -9.62
CA LEU A 42 18.81 18.35 -10.33
C LEU A 42 18.24 18.94 -11.62
N GLY A 43 17.43 18.19 -12.37
CA GLY A 43 16.79 18.67 -13.60
C GLY A 43 15.68 19.70 -13.34
N ARG A 44 14.89 19.51 -12.29
CA ARG A 44 13.80 20.43 -11.90
C ARG A 44 14.32 21.68 -11.18
N GLY A 45 15.42 21.57 -10.46
CA GLY A 45 15.91 22.59 -9.54
C GLY A 45 15.10 22.68 -8.25
N VAL A 46 15.49 23.61 -7.38
CA VAL A 46 14.87 23.81 -6.07
C VAL A 46 13.57 24.62 -6.22
N VAL A 47 12.43 23.96 -6.10
CA VAL A 47 11.12 24.64 -6.02
C VAL A 47 10.83 25.13 -4.61
N ARG A 48 11.26 24.37 -3.58
CA ARG A 48 11.20 24.78 -2.18
C ARG A 48 12.44 24.32 -1.40
N PRO A 49 12.99 25.12 -0.48
CA PRO A 49 14.19 24.74 0.26
C PRO A 49 13.98 23.60 1.28
N ASP A 50 12.78 23.49 1.86
CA ASP A 50 12.39 22.43 2.78
C ASP A 50 11.87 21.19 2.01
N LEU A 51 12.76 20.59 1.22
CA LEU A 51 12.54 19.40 0.36
C LEU A 51 11.59 18.34 0.92
N ARG A 52 11.62 18.06 2.23
CA ARG A 52 10.70 17.10 2.89
C ARG A 52 9.21 17.39 2.71
N ASN A 53 8.87 18.63 2.38
CA ASN A 53 7.51 19.07 2.18
C ASN A 53 7.18 19.23 0.68
N ASP A 54 8.11 18.95 -0.24
CA ASP A 54 7.85 18.97 -1.68
C ASP A 54 7.11 17.71 -2.08
N ALA A 55 5.79 17.82 -2.28
CA ALA A 55 4.93 16.67 -2.54
C ALA A 55 5.36 15.85 -3.77
N ALA A 56 5.83 16.51 -4.83
CA ALA A 56 6.28 15.80 -6.03
C ALA A 56 7.60 15.06 -5.76
N LEU A 57 8.53 15.70 -5.04
CA LEU A 57 9.79 15.09 -4.65
C LEU A 57 9.60 13.93 -3.68
N GLU A 58 8.75 14.09 -2.66
CA GLU A 58 8.38 13.03 -1.71
C GLU A 58 7.68 11.85 -2.39
N GLN A 59 6.90 12.11 -3.44
CA GLN A 59 6.29 11.04 -4.21
C GLN A 59 7.32 10.24 -5.00
N VAL A 60 8.26 10.91 -5.66
CA VAL A 60 9.38 10.24 -6.35
C VAL A 60 10.24 9.46 -5.36
N HIS A 61 10.54 10.05 -4.20
CA HIS A 61 11.29 9.39 -3.13
C HIS A 61 10.69 8.04 -2.77
N TRP A 62 9.40 8.03 -2.43
CA TRP A 62 8.73 6.79 -2.06
C TRP A 62 8.64 5.81 -3.21
N ALA A 63 8.20 6.25 -4.38
CA ALA A 63 8.01 5.36 -5.53
C ALA A 63 9.31 4.62 -5.89
N THR A 64 10.46 5.28 -5.73
CA THR A 64 11.77 4.76 -6.11
C THR A 64 12.53 4.08 -4.95
N ASN A 65 12.07 4.23 -3.71
CA ASN A 65 12.68 3.60 -2.53
C ASN A 65 11.79 2.55 -1.86
N ARG A 66 10.52 2.39 -2.28
CA ARG A 66 9.56 1.41 -1.71
C ARG A 66 10.13 0.01 -1.55
N GLY A 67 10.91 -0.48 -2.52
CA GLY A 67 11.48 -1.84 -2.45
C GLY A 67 12.51 -2.02 -1.32
N ARG A 68 13.22 -0.96 -0.92
CA ARG A 68 14.11 -0.97 0.24
C ARG A 68 13.33 -1.04 1.55
N GLU A 69 12.12 -0.49 1.56
CA GLU A 69 11.30 -0.32 2.75
C GLU A 69 10.34 -1.49 3.00
N HIS A 70 9.92 -2.17 1.93
CA HIS A 70 8.83 -3.15 1.94
C HIS A 70 9.24 -4.52 1.39
N GLY A 71 10.48 -4.94 1.63
CA GLY A 71 10.88 -6.34 1.47
C GLY A 71 11.20 -6.81 0.05
N GLY A 72 11.37 -5.91 -0.93
CA GLY A 72 11.91 -6.27 -2.25
C GLY A 72 11.20 -5.63 -3.44
N ASP A 73 11.48 -6.17 -4.63
CA ASP A 73 10.82 -5.78 -5.87
C ASP A 73 9.48 -6.51 -6.01
N TRP A 74 8.40 -5.74 -6.13
CA TRP A 74 7.03 -6.21 -6.33
C TRP A 74 6.49 -5.85 -7.72
N SER A 75 7.37 -5.64 -8.69
CA SER A 75 7.02 -5.38 -10.10
C SER A 75 6.20 -6.52 -10.72
N GLU A 76 6.42 -7.75 -10.27
CA GLU A 76 5.64 -8.92 -10.62
C GLU A 76 5.13 -9.62 -9.36
N MET A 77 3.82 -9.84 -9.26
CA MET A 77 3.20 -10.45 -8.09
C MET A 77 2.14 -11.48 -8.46
N ARG A 78 2.12 -12.58 -7.71
CA ARG A 78 1.11 -13.66 -7.75
C ARG A 78 0.42 -13.69 -6.40
N VAL A 79 -0.72 -13.00 -6.31
CA VAL A 79 -1.41 -12.77 -5.04
C VAL A 79 -2.61 -13.70 -4.94
N PHE A 80 -2.66 -14.53 -3.89
CA PHE A 80 -3.82 -15.36 -3.58
C PHE A 80 -4.77 -14.62 -2.65
N ALA A 81 -5.91 -14.17 -3.18
CA ALA A 81 -6.89 -13.41 -2.41
C ALA A 81 -7.90 -14.32 -1.69
N PHE A 82 -7.95 -14.23 -0.37
CA PHE A 82 -8.93 -14.93 0.47
C PHE A 82 -9.43 -14.05 1.63
N ASP A 83 -9.48 -12.73 1.42
CA ASP A 83 -9.90 -11.68 2.36
C ASP A 83 -11.44 -11.53 2.48
N HIS A 84 -12.18 -12.40 1.78
CA HIS A 84 -13.63 -12.49 1.83
C HIS A 84 -14.14 -12.68 3.27
N ARG A 85 -15.21 -11.96 3.62
CA ARG A 85 -15.84 -12.00 4.94
C ARG A 85 -17.30 -12.42 4.81
N LEU A 86 -18.18 -11.50 4.42
CA LEU A 86 -19.62 -11.73 4.27
C LEU A 86 -19.94 -13.00 3.46
N GLN A 87 -19.27 -13.19 2.33
CA GLN A 87 -19.49 -14.33 1.43
C GLN A 87 -19.16 -15.68 2.09
N LEU A 88 -18.17 -15.72 2.99
CA LEU A 88 -17.82 -16.93 3.74
C LEU A 88 -18.77 -17.13 4.93
N GLU A 89 -19.20 -16.04 5.57
CA GLU A 89 -20.15 -16.06 6.70
C GLU A 89 -21.54 -16.53 6.25
N GLU A 90 -21.94 -16.25 5.01
CA GLU A 90 -23.23 -16.67 4.42
C GLU A 90 -23.27 -18.16 4.00
N MET A 91 -22.13 -18.85 3.98
CA MET A 91 -22.09 -20.27 3.58
C MET A 91 -22.77 -21.16 4.63
N GLU A 92 -23.51 -22.18 4.16
CA GLU A 92 -24.19 -23.12 5.05
C GLU A 92 -23.20 -23.84 5.98
N GLY A 93 -23.46 -23.76 7.29
CA GLY A 93 -22.61 -24.40 8.30
C GLY A 93 -21.29 -23.68 8.59
N ALA A 94 -21.09 -22.47 8.07
CA ALA A 94 -19.96 -21.62 8.41
C ALA A 94 -19.97 -21.22 9.89
N SER A 95 -18.78 -21.12 10.46
CA SER A 95 -18.56 -20.52 11.78
C SER A 95 -17.23 -19.77 11.76
N PRO A 96 -17.02 -18.76 12.61
CA PRO A 96 -15.76 -18.03 12.65
C PRO A 96 -14.54 -18.94 12.79
N ALA A 97 -14.64 -20.01 13.60
CA ALA A 97 -13.58 -21.00 13.76
C ALA A 97 -13.30 -21.79 12.46
N LYS A 98 -14.34 -22.23 11.73
CA LYS A 98 -14.16 -22.93 10.45
C LYS A 98 -13.57 -22.02 9.38
N ILE A 99 -14.00 -20.75 9.34
CA ILE A 99 -13.48 -19.77 8.40
C ILE A 99 -12.00 -19.48 8.70
N GLY A 100 -11.64 -19.28 9.97
CA GLY A 100 -10.23 -19.11 10.37
C GLY A 100 -9.35 -20.30 9.98
N ALA A 101 -9.82 -21.53 10.26
CA ALA A 101 -9.12 -22.75 9.85
C ALA A 101 -8.97 -22.88 8.33
N PHE A 102 -9.98 -22.47 7.56
CA PHE A 102 -9.91 -22.40 6.11
C PHE A 102 -8.89 -21.37 5.62
N LYS A 103 -8.87 -20.16 6.20
CA LYS A 103 -7.87 -19.13 5.82
C LYS A 103 -6.43 -19.58 6.15
N ALA A 104 -6.24 -20.32 7.25
CA ALA A 104 -4.95 -20.95 7.55
C ALA A 104 -4.56 -22.06 6.55
N LEU A 105 -5.53 -22.79 5.97
CA LEU A 105 -5.29 -23.69 4.83
C LEU A 105 -4.86 -22.90 3.58
N CYS A 106 -5.53 -21.78 3.27
CA CYS A 106 -5.18 -20.93 2.14
C CYS A 106 -3.75 -20.38 2.26
N LEU A 107 -3.34 -19.92 3.45
CA LEU A 107 -1.96 -19.48 3.70
C LEU A 107 -0.95 -20.60 3.42
N ARG A 108 -1.18 -21.81 3.95
CA ARG A 108 -0.28 -22.94 3.70
C ARG A 108 -0.14 -23.23 2.20
N ALA A 109 -1.26 -23.25 1.47
CA ALA A 109 -1.23 -23.41 0.02
C ALA A 109 -0.42 -22.29 -0.66
N ALA A 110 -0.57 -21.03 -0.24
CA ALA A 110 0.20 -19.92 -0.77
C ALA A 110 1.71 -20.08 -0.51
N LEU A 111 2.09 -20.52 0.69
CA LEU A 111 3.49 -20.78 1.05
C LEU A 111 4.08 -21.95 0.26
N ASP A 112 3.34 -23.05 0.13
CA ASP A 112 3.77 -24.22 -0.65
C ASP A 112 3.96 -23.88 -2.13
N VAL A 113 3.06 -23.07 -2.70
CA VAL A 113 3.18 -22.59 -4.09
C VAL A 113 4.32 -21.60 -4.24
N ALA A 114 4.53 -20.70 -3.26
CA ALA A 114 5.64 -19.76 -3.29
C ALA A 114 6.98 -20.50 -3.27
N ASP A 115 7.11 -21.54 -2.46
CA ASP A 115 8.33 -22.36 -2.32
C ASP A 115 9.58 -21.49 -2.06
N GLY A 116 9.43 -20.50 -1.18
CA GLY A 116 10.49 -19.54 -0.83
C GLY A 116 10.86 -18.52 -1.92
N ARG A 117 10.17 -18.50 -3.07
CA ARG A 117 10.42 -17.56 -4.15
C ARG A 117 9.76 -16.20 -3.86
N ALA A 118 10.41 -15.13 -4.31
CA ALA A 118 9.85 -13.78 -4.28
C ALA A 118 8.68 -13.62 -5.28
N GLY A 119 7.93 -12.52 -5.15
CA GLY A 119 6.82 -12.20 -6.06
C GLY A 119 5.53 -12.96 -5.78
N TYR A 120 5.35 -13.48 -4.57
CA TYR A 120 4.11 -14.11 -4.10
C TYR A 120 3.50 -13.31 -2.97
N GLY A 121 2.18 -13.35 -2.86
CA GLY A 121 1.47 -12.63 -1.81
C GLY A 121 0.10 -13.20 -1.50
N ILE A 122 -0.53 -12.61 -0.49
CA ILE A 122 -1.89 -12.95 -0.05
C ILE A 122 -2.72 -11.68 0.18
N LEU A 123 -4.04 -11.81 0.08
CA LEU A 123 -4.98 -10.88 0.72
C LEU A 123 -5.70 -11.63 1.84
N CYS A 124 -5.60 -11.13 3.07
CA CYS A 124 -6.20 -11.76 4.25
C CYS A 124 -6.74 -10.71 5.23
N ASP A 125 -7.99 -10.88 5.68
CA ASP A 125 -8.60 -9.98 6.66
C ASP A 125 -8.23 -10.32 8.11
N ASN A 126 -8.22 -9.31 8.98
CA ASN A 126 -7.90 -9.49 10.40
C ASN A 126 -9.07 -10.02 11.25
N ARG A 127 -10.31 -9.93 10.76
CA ARG A 127 -11.50 -10.27 11.55
C ARG A 127 -11.68 -11.78 11.67
N LEU A 128 -11.55 -12.48 10.55
CA LEU A 128 -11.72 -13.93 10.43
C LEU A 128 -10.39 -14.63 10.13
N GLY A 129 -9.41 -13.93 9.55
CA GLY A 129 -8.12 -14.46 9.13
C GLY A 129 -6.93 -14.14 10.04
N ARG A 130 -7.16 -13.61 11.25
CA ARG A 130 -6.11 -13.14 12.18
C ARG A 130 -4.94 -14.12 12.34
N GLU A 131 -5.23 -15.39 12.57
CA GLU A 131 -4.20 -16.42 12.76
C GLU A 131 -3.33 -16.58 11.50
N ALA A 132 -3.96 -16.61 10.31
CA ALA A 132 -3.26 -16.67 9.04
C ALA A 132 -2.45 -15.39 8.79
N LEU A 133 -3.00 -14.21 9.11
CA LEU A 133 -2.28 -12.94 8.97
C LEU A 133 -1.01 -12.92 9.84
N HIS A 134 -1.13 -13.29 11.12
CA HIS A 134 0.02 -13.35 12.02
C HIS A 134 1.06 -14.39 11.59
N ALA A 135 0.62 -15.54 11.08
CA ALA A 135 1.51 -16.59 10.59
C ALA A 135 2.18 -16.22 9.25
N ALA A 136 1.59 -15.32 8.46
CA ALA A 136 2.18 -14.82 7.23
C ALA A 136 3.31 -13.82 7.48
N SER A 137 3.31 -13.12 8.62
CA SER A 137 4.35 -12.16 8.95
C SER A 137 5.74 -12.81 8.97
N GLY A 138 6.73 -12.14 8.39
CA GLY A 138 8.10 -12.64 8.26
C GLY A 138 8.29 -13.78 7.25
N SER A 139 7.25 -14.23 6.54
CA SER A 139 7.37 -15.26 5.50
C SER A 139 8.03 -14.77 4.21
N GLY A 140 8.14 -13.44 4.03
CA GLY A 140 8.59 -12.82 2.78
C GLY A 140 7.50 -12.71 1.72
N LEU A 141 6.25 -13.10 2.02
CA LEU A 141 5.11 -12.82 1.17
C LEU A 141 4.76 -11.32 1.17
N TRP A 142 4.19 -10.84 0.07
CA TRP A 142 3.45 -9.59 0.04
C TRP A 142 2.11 -9.77 0.75
N ILE A 143 1.78 -8.93 1.74
CA ILE A 143 0.59 -9.13 2.60
C ILE A 143 -0.33 -7.92 2.45
N GLY A 144 -1.43 -8.07 1.73
CA GLY A 144 -2.47 -7.04 1.73
C GLY A 144 -3.56 -7.35 2.75
N ARG A 145 -3.87 -6.36 3.59
CA ARG A 145 -4.87 -6.45 4.64
C ARG A 145 -6.01 -5.48 4.33
N PRO A 146 -7.25 -5.96 4.11
CA PRO A 146 -8.39 -5.11 3.81
C PRO A 146 -8.78 -4.24 5.00
N CYS A 147 -9.19 -3.01 4.70
CA CYS A 147 -9.66 -2.03 5.66
C CYS A 147 -11.14 -1.68 5.49
N GLU A 148 -11.75 -1.97 4.34
CA GLU A 148 -13.16 -1.65 4.11
C GLU A 148 -14.08 -2.49 4.99
N TRP A 149 -15.22 -1.93 5.38
CA TRP A 149 -16.32 -2.71 5.90
C TRP A 149 -16.99 -3.50 4.75
N PRO A 150 -17.25 -4.82 4.89
CA PRO A 150 -17.76 -5.62 3.79
C PRO A 150 -19.04 -5.05 3.18
N GLY A 151 -19.03 -4.80 1.87
CA GLY A 151 -20.21 -4.34 1.13
C GLY A 151 -20.61 -2.88 1.38
N SER A 152 -19.83 -2.10 2.14
CA SER A 152 -20.21 -0.72 2.47
C SER A 152 -20.24 0.20 1.25
N ARG A 153 -21.32 0.95 1.12
CA ARG A 153 -21.48 2.07 0.18
C ARG A 153 -22.48 3.08 0.78
N PRO A 154 -22.08 4.30 1.21
CA PRO A 154 -20.73 4.87 1.14
C PRO A 154 -19.65 4.02 1.80
N LEU A 155 -18.41 4.17 1.34
CA LEU A 155 -17.25 3.45 1.86
C LEU A 155 -17.10 3.70 3.37
N ALA A 156 -17.28 2.65 4.16
CA ALA A 156 -16.96 2.61 5.58
C ALA A 156 -15.74 1.73 5.79
N LEU A 157 -14.99 1.98 6.86
CA LEU A 157 -13.79 1.21 7.22
C LEU A 157 -14.02 0.42 8.50
N GLU A 158 -13.20 -0.62 8.71
CA GLU A 158 -13.21 -1.43 9.90
C GLU A 158 -12.99 -0.56 11.16
N PRO A 159 -13.81 -0.70 12.22
CA PRO A 159 -13.73 0.15 13.42
C PRO A 159 -12.37 0.13 14.12
N GLU A 160 -11.58 -0.93 13.95
CA GLU A 160 -10.25 -1.08 14.56
C GLU A 160 -9.24 -0.02 14.12
N LEU A 161 -9.48 0.66 13.00
CA LEU A 161 -8.61 1.77 12.57
C LEU A 161 -8.80 3.02 13.43
N GLY A 162 -9.95 3.17 14.08
CA GLY A 162 -10.33 4.40 14.78
C GLY A 162 -10.76 5.53 13.83
N SER A 163 -11.35 6.59 14.38
CA SER A 163 -11.87 7.73 13.60
C SER A 163 -10.79 8.56 12.91
N ASP A 164 -9.55 8.48 13.39
CA ASP A 164 -8.37 9.18 12.89
C ASP A 164 -7.38 8.26 12.13
N TYR A 165 -7.73 6.97 12.00
CA TYR A 165 -6.89 5.92 11.41
C TYR A 165 -5.59 5.65 12.20
N GLY A 166 -5.57 5.99 13.49
CA GLY A 166 -4.43 5.76 14.38
C GLY A 166 -4.07 4.29 14.56
N GLY A 167 -5.02 3.38 14.37
CA GLY A 167 -4.79 1.92 14.45
C GLY A 167 -3.75 1.41 13.44
N LEU A 168 -3.48 2.14 12.35
CA LEU A 168 -2.42 1.81 11.40
C LEU A 168 -1.01 1.86 12.02
N HIS A 169 -0.82 2.55 13.15
CA HIS A 169 0.47 2.60 13.83
C HIS A 169 0.91 1.22 14.38
N GLU A 170 -0.04 0.34 14.65
CA GLU A 170 0.20 -0.99 15.19
C GLU A 170 0.49 -2.03 14.10
N TRP A 171 0.37 -1.65 12.82
CA TRP A 171 0.54 -2.58 11.71
C TRP A 171 2.02 -2.87 11.44
N ALA A 172 2.30 -4.09 11.01
CA ALA A 172 3.63 -4.45 10.55
C ALA A 172 3.95 -3.66 9.27
N ARG A 173 5.19 -3.20 9.12
CA ARG A 173 5.63 -2.39 7.96
C ARG A 173 5.52 -3.14 6.61
N GLU A 174 5.51 -4.46 6.67
CA GLU A 174 5.32 -5.35 5.52
C GLU A 174 3.85 -5.51 5.10
N ASP A 175 2.90 -5.10 5.94
CA ASP A 175 1.49 -5.08 5.59
C ASP A 175 1.22 -3.94 4.59
N VAL A 176 0.34 -4.23 3.64
CA VAL A 176 -0.22 -3.27 2.69
C VAL A 176 -1.66 -2.97 3.07
N VAL A 177 -1.96 -1.69 3.23
CA VAL A 177 -3.33 -1.20 3.44
C VAL A 177 -4.11 -1.40 2.16
N LYS A 178 -4.97 -2.41 2.13
CA LYS A 178 -5.88 -2.65 1.01
C LYS A 178 -7.24 -2.04 1.34
N VAL A 179 -7.86 -1.36 0.38
CA VAL A 179 -9.23 -0.87 0.52
C VAL A 179 -10.00 -1.11 -0.76
N LEU A 180 -11.17 -1.71 -0.64
CA LEU A 180 -12.12 -1.89 -1.74
C LEU A 180 -13.17 -0.78 -1.71
N CYS A 181 -13.38 -0.11 -2.85
CA CYS A 181 -14.37 0.93 -3.02
C CYS A 181 -15.33 0.56 -4.17
N PHE A 182 -16.64 0.59 -3.89
CA PHE A 182 -17.67 0.40 -4.91
C PHE A 182 -18.02 1.74 -5.55
N CYS A 183 -17.67 1.95 -6.82
CA CYS A 183 -17.98 3.18 -7.54
C CYS A 183 -18.72 2.93 -8.86
N HIS A 184 -19.43 3.94 -9.33
CA HIS A 184 -20.03 3.99 -10.66
C HIS A 184 -19.81 5.39 -11.24
N PRO A 185 -19.61 5.55 -12.57
CA PRO A 185 -19.51 6.87 -13.20
C PRO A 185 -20.73 7.76 -12.94
N ASP A 186 -21.90 7.14 -12.83
CA ASP A 186 -23.19 7.81 -12.52
C ASP A 186 -23.45 7.98 -11.02
N ASP A 187 -22.47 7.72 -10.15
CA ASP A 187 -22.61 8.02 -8.73
C ASP A 187 -22.97 9.49 -8.53
N ALA A 188 -23.93 9.75 -7.63
CA ALA A 188 -24.28 11.12 -7.25
C ALA A 188 -23.00 11.86 -6.81
N PRO A 189 -22.80 13.14 -7.21
CA PRO A 189 -21.58 13.88 -6.91
C PRO A 189 -21.18 13.86 -5.44
N ASP A 190 -22.15 13.96 -4.53
CA ASP A 190 -21.91 13.93 -3.09
C ASP A 190 -21.38 12.58 -2.60
N LEU A 191 -21.93 11.47 -3.12
CA LEU A 191 -21.46 10.12 -2.80
C LEU A 191 -20.03 9.91 -3.32
N ARG A 192 -19.77 10.33 -4.56
CA ARG A 192 -18.43 10.24 -5.14
C ARG A 192 -17.42 11.02 -4.29
N ALA A 193 -17.75 12.25 -3.92
CA ALA A 193 -16.90 13.09 -3.08
C ALA A 193 -16.65 12.46 -1.69
N GLU A 194 -17.68 11.85 -1.08
CA GLU A 194 -17.55 11.16 0.21
C GLU A 194 -16.60 9.95 0.13
N GLN A 195 -16.72 9.13 -0.93
CA GLN A 195 -15.83 7.99 -1.15
C GLN A 195 -14.39 8.43 -1.41
N GLU A 196 -14.18 9.41 -2.30
CA GLU A 196 -12.86 9.99 -2.59
C GLU A 196 -12.20 10.59 -1.32
N ALA A 197 -12.97 11.28 -0.49
CA ALA A 197 -12.49 11.83 0.77
C ALA A 197 -12.04 10.74 1.76
N THR A 198 -12.74 9.61 1.81
CA THR A 198 -12.36 8.48 2.66
C THR A 198 -11.11 7.78 2.15
N VAL A 199 -11.04 7.49 0.85
CA VAL A 199 -9.84 6.90 0.22
C VAL A 199 -8.62 7.79 0.42
N LYS A 200 -8.75 9.11 0.20
CA LYS A 200 -7.65 10.07 0.36
C LYS A 200 -7.13 10.11 1.79
N ARG A 201 -8.01 10.21 2.79
CA ARG A 201 -7.60 10.22 4.20
C ARG A 201 -6.89 8.92 4.59
N LEU A 202 -7.38 7.77 4.10
CA LEU A 202 -6.75 6.48 4.37
C LEU A 202 -5.37 6.36 3.70
N TRP A 203 -5.23 6.81 2.45
CA TRP A 203 -3.93 6.86 1.76
C TRP A 203 -2.93 7.76 2.51
N GLU A 204 -3.35 8.97 2.92
CA GLU A 204 -2.50 9.88 3.70
C GLU A 204 -2.07 9.27 5.03
N ALA A 205 -2.97 8.55 5.72
CA ALA A 205 -2.66 7.88 6.98
C ALA A 205 -1.73 6.67 6.79
N SER A 206 -1.92 5.89 5.72
CA SER A 206 -1.04 4.78 5.34
C SER A 206 0.37 5.30 5.10
N ARG A 207 0.47 6.39 4.32
CA ARG A 207 1.75 7.03 4.01
C ARG A 207 2.47 7.57 5.25
N ARG A 208 1.73 8.20 6.17
CA ARG A 208 2.27 8.68 7.47
C ARG A 208 2.81 7.54 8.33
N ASN A 209 2.21 6.35 8.24
CA ASN A 209 2.65 5.15 8.97
C ASN A 209 3.67 4.30 8.20
N ARG A 210 4.19 4.79 7.06
CA ARG A 210 5.15 4.06 6.22
C ARG A 210 4.59 2.70 5.78
N LEU A 211 3.32 2.66 5.39
CA LEU A 211 2.64 1.48 4.83
C LEU A 211 2.35 1.70 3.35
N GLU A 212 2.47 0.64 2.56
CA GLU A 212 2.01 0.65 1.17
C GLU A 212 0.47 0.66 1.12
N PHE A 213 -0.08 1.08 -0.03
CA PHE A 213 -1.52 1.25 -0.21
C PHE A 213 -1.98 0.59 -1.51
N LEU A 214 -3.02 -0.22 -1.44
CA LEU A 214 -3.70 -0.84 -2.56
C LEU A 214 -5.17 -0.39 -2.59
N LEU A 215 -5.56 0.29 -3.66
CA LEU A 215 -6.95 0.62 -3.93
C LEU A 215 -7.53 -0.40 -4.90
N GLU A 216 -8.55 -1.13 -4.47
CA GLU A 216 -9.36 -1.99 -5.30
C GLU A 216 -10.66 -1.25 -5.67
N ILE A 217 -10.91 -1.08 -6.96
CA ILE A 217 -12.13 -0.49 -7.47
C ILE A 217 -13.03 -1.59 -8.01
N ILE A 218 -14.25 -1.67 -7.50
CA ILE A 218 -15.27 -2.57 -8.04
C ILE A 218 -16.42 -1.72 -8.62
N PRO A 219 -16.82 -1.95 -9.87
CA PRO A 219 -18.00 -1.31 -10.43
C PRO A 219 -19.23 -1.67 -9.59
N SER A 220 -19.90 -0.66 -9.05
CA SER A 220 -21.08 -0.86 -8.22
C SER A 220 -22.29 -1.22 -9.08
N LYS A 221 -23.13 -2.15 -8.62
CA LYS A 221 -24.29 -2.66 -9.36
C LYS A 221 -25.52 -1.75 -9.31
N VAL A 222 -25.32 -0.45 -9.09
CA VAL A 222 -26.41 0.55 -9.01
C VAL A 222 -26.84 1.06 -10.38
N GLY A 223 -26.05 0.76 -11.41
CA GLY A 223 -26.33 1.05 -12.82
C GLY A 223 -25.82 -0.09 -13.72
N PRO A 224 -26.05 0.02 -15.04
CA PRO A 224 -25.45 -0.88 -16.02
C PRO A 224 -23.93 -0.87 -15.92
N VAL A 225 -23.30 -2.04 -15.87
CA VAL A 225 -21.85 -2.19 -15.85
C VAL A 225 -21.36 -2.64 -17.21
N ASP A 226 -20.41 -1.90 -17.77
CA ASP A 226 -19.73 -2.15 -19.05
C ASP A 226 -18.22 -1.89 -18.95
N ASP A 227 -17.51 -2.05 -20.07
CA ASP A 227 -16.05 -1.89 -20.16
C ASP A 227 -15.57 -0.45 -19.85
N ALA A 228 -16.46 0.54 -19.85
CA ALA A 228 -16.13 1.94 -19.56
C ALA A 228 -16.41 2.33 -18.09
N THR A 229 -17.04 1.44 -17.31
CA THR A 229 -17.52 1.77 -15.96
C THR A 229 -16.38 2.02 -14.96
N THR A 230 -15.20 1.44 -15.19
CA THR A 230 -14.00 1.61 -14.35
C THR A 230 -12.75 1.99 -15.15
N ALA A 231 -12.93 2.52 -16.35
CA ALA A 231 -11.84 2.92 -17.26
C ALA A 231 -11.18 4.24 -16.84
#